data_AF-A0AAE1BBM2-F1
#
_entry.id   AF-A0AAE1BBM2-F1
#
_cell.length_a   1.000
_cell.length_b   1.000
_cell.length_c   1.000
_cell.angle_alpha   90.00
_cell.angle_beta   90.00
_cell.angle_gamma   90.00
#
_symmetry.space_group_name_H-M   'P 1'
#
loop_
_entity.id
_entity.type
_entity.pdbx_description
1 polymer ?
#
loop_
_entity_poly.entity_id
_entity_poly.type
_entity_poly.pdbx_seq_one_letter_code
_entity_poly.pdbx_strand_id
1 'polypeptide(L)'
;MKVTVHSPGVQTLCTEVQEQKYQTGLEKSQPSLLDGISVSLLKQSPQMADSHRLAGLLVAMITLNCLCGGLPITEEPLLLTPYIEAGNLPAAVKACKVVDPCNDSNPKEDCGATIPESCAGFLTVNKALGNNLFFWYFPSQAQEFAPLLLWLNGGPGISSMKGLLWDNGPLQPRSFGHDISGKFEARNGSWLGPFSLLYIDNPVFTGYSYSSSGPRTTQEEYGDDLYEFLQQFYKLFPHLLSIDLYIGGVSYAGKYVPVLAHKVHTSLQKNQTDIPLRGIYLGGPLFAPEEMFPENFEYLYNVGAISGYDRVTGQMQTQIIVNKYLAGEMDPADAIRKIMPLIFKFKIPSYDNYVSGKDFDSATLEAIMMSKRIRRALHVGNLDYSSVNGKLFSQFLSDIMSSTKDKLGDLLNAGSYKVLIFSGDSDVIVSVAMVEAALLATPWSGRDDYRNSSRTMWYGQPTSGEKNGTLYGYYSHTGKLCRVVVRGAGHSTAHDQLARTREMMVQFVQNGCVGEKK
;
A
#
# COMPACT_ATOMS: atom_id res chain seq x y z
N MET A 1 29.94 -50.92 35.84
CA MET A 1 31.33 -51.47 35.82
C MET A 1 31.75 -51.61 34.37
N LYS A 2 32.99 -51.21 34.04
CA LYS A 2 33.76 -51.28 32.76
C LYS A 2 33.26 -52.31 31.71
N VAL A 3 33.39 -52.14 30.39
CA VAL A 3 34.64 -52.08 29.59
C VAL A 3 34.37 -51.63 28.12
N THR A 4 35.10 -50.59 27.69
CA THR A 4 35.89 -50.31 26.45
C THR A 4 35.87 -51.30 25.25
N VAL A 5 35.50 -50.88 24.02
CA VAL A 5 36.34 -50.44 22.85
C VAL A 5 36.71 -51.52 21.80
N HIS A 6 36.45 -51.20 20.52
CA HIS A 6 37.43 -51.35 19.43
C HIS A 6 37.15 -50.41 18.24
N SER A 7 38.15 -49.57 17.92
CA SER A 7 38.45 -49.09 16.55
C SER A 7 39.74 -49.80 16.09
N PRO A 8 40.07 -49.79 14.78
CA PRO A 8 41.05 -48.79 14.31
C PRO A 8 40.88 -48.33 12.83
N GLY A 9 41.52 -47.21 12.48
CA GLY A 9 41.82 -46.85 11.08
C GLY A 9 41.96 -45.34 10.84
N VAL A 10 43.18 -44.82 10.99
CA VAL A 10 43.60 -43.40 10.88
C VAL A 10 44.37 -43.17 9.57
N GLN A 11 44.28 -41.97 8.99
CA GLN A 11 45.38 -41.07 8.51
C GLN A 11 44.78 -39.92 7.66
N THR A 12 45.20 -38.64 7.63
CA THR A 12 46.14 -37.81 8.41
C THR A 12 46.09 -36.35 7.89
N LEU A 13 46.02 -35.39 8.83
CA LEU A 13 46.60 -34.01 8.96
C LEU A 13 46.58 -32.94 7.84
N CYS A 14 46.19 -31.71 8.24
CA CYS A 14 47.09 -30.58 8.61
C CYS A 14 46.28 -29.45 9.32
N THR A 15 46.30 -29.35 10.67
CA THR A 15 46.94 -28.31 11.55
C THR A 15 46.67 -26.83 11.18
N GLU A 16 45.89 -26.06 11.93
CA GLU A 16 46.12 -25.40 13.26
C GLU A 16 47.06 -24.18 13.23
N VAL A 17 46.58 -23.03 13.75
CA VAL A 17 47.15 -22.32 14.92
C VAL A 17 46.04 -21.45 15.56
N GLN A 18 45.81 -21.64 16.87
CA GLN A 18 45.09 -20.76 17.78
C GLN A 18 46.07 -19.93 18.63
N GLU A 19 45.50 -18.95 19.36
CA GLU A 19 45.90 -18.37 20.66
C GLU A 19 46.01 -16.84 20.61
N GLN A 20 45.59 -16.04 21.60
CA GLN A 20 45.03 -16.26 22.93
C GLN A 20 44.35 -14.95 23.41
N LYS A 21 43.47 -15.07 24.42
CA LYS A 21 42.78 -14.00 25.16
C LYS A 21 43.74 -13.12 25.98
N TYR A 22 43.36 -11.87 26.26
CA TYR A 22 43.44 -11.28 27.61
C TYR A 22 42.45 -10.10 27.78
N GLN A 23 41.69 -10.11 28.88
CA GLN A 23 40.88 -9.00 29.39
C GLN A 23 41.70 -8.20 30.41
N THR A 24 41.54 -6.87 30.41
CA THR A 24 41.38 -5.90 31.52
C THR A 24 41.32 -4.51 30.84
N GLY A 25 40.55 -3.49 31.22
CA GLY A 25 39.91 -3.13 32.47
C GLY A 25 40.36 -1.70 32.86
N LEU A 26 39.44 -0.74 32.73
CA LEU A 26 39.34 0.57 33.43
C LEU A 26 40.09 1.83 32.92
N GLU A 27 39.23 2.78 32.56
CA GLU A 27 39.13 4.18 33.02
C GLU A 27 40.00 5.33 32.48
N LYS A 28 39.26 6.29 31.87
CA LYS A 28 39.25 7.75 32.07
C LYS A 28 40.50 8.56 31.71
N SER A 29 40.37 9.38 30.66
CA SER A 29 40.22 10.85 30.77
C SER A 29 40.26 11.55 29.39
N GLN A 30 39.23 12.35 29.10
CA GLN A 30 39.27 13.52 28.19
C GLN A 30 39.85 14.74 28.99
N PRO A 31 40.11 15.96 28.44
CA PRO A 31 39.65 16.57 27.17
C PRO A 31 40.67 17.51 26.42
N SER A 32 40.14 18.27 25.44
CA SER A 32 40.55 19.57 24.82
C SER A 32 41.08 19.50 23.37
N LEU A 33 40.28 19.91 22.36
CA LEU A 33 40.02 21.27 21.81
C LEU A 33 41.28 21.90 21.17
N LEU A 34 41.38 21.86 19.84
CA LEU A 34 41.00 22.91 18.86
C LEU A 34 42.00 24.06 18.80
N ASP A 35 42.71 24.15 17.67
CA ASP A 35 43.03 25.42 17.02
C ASP A 35 43.19 25.20 15.51
N GLY A 36 42.43 25.96 14.73
CA GLY A 36 42.61 26.10 13.29
C GLY A 36 43.41 27.36 12.98
N ILE A 37 43.91 27.47 11.75
CA ILE A 37 43.97 28.69 10.93
C ILE A 37 44.39 28.27 9.52
N SER A 38 43.62 28.77 8.55
CA SER A 38 43.82 28.66 7.11
C SER A 38 44.23 30.04 6.58
N VAL A 39 45.28 30.14 5.75
CA VAL A 39 45.48 31.24 4.77
C VAL A 39 46.35 30.75 3.58
N SER A 40 45.67 30.44 2.47
CA SER A 40 45.93 30.78 1.05
C SER A 40 47.30 31.30 0.56
N LEU A 41 47.80 30.82 -0.61
CA LEU A 41 47.68 31.48 -1.95
C LEU A 41 48.65 30.91 -3.03
N LEU A 42 48.03 30.57 -4.17
CA LEU A 42 48.41 30.55 -5.60
C LEU A 42 49.75 31.13 -6.12
N LYS A 43 50.27 30.50 -7.18
CA LYS A 43 50.78 31.09 -8.46
C LYS A 43 50.98 29.94 -9.50
N GLN A 44 50.16 29.81 -10.55
CA GLN A 44 50.23 30.40 -11.92
C GLN A 44 51.33 29.82 -12.85
N SER A 45 50.94 29.34 -14.05
CA SER A 45 51.38 29.80 -15.40
C SER A 45 50.79 28.90 -16.56
N PRO A 46 50.77 29.31 -17.87
CA PRO A 46 49.60 29.14 -18.78
C PRO A 46 49.85 28.66 -20.25
N GLN A 47 48.77 28.70 -21.08
CA GLN A 47 48.65 28.79 -22.57
C GLN A 47 48.92 27.52 -23.44
N MET A 48 48.27 27.22 -24.59
CA MET A 48 47.59 28.02 -25.67
C MET A 48 46.79 27.11 -26.66
N ALA A 49 45.77 27.69 -27.36
CA ALA A 49 45.23 27.42 -28.74
C ALA A 49 44.58 26.04 -29.07
N ASP A 50 43.54 25.85 -29.92
CA ASP A 50 42.88 26.68 -30.94
C ASP A 50 41.47 26.14 -31.35
N SER A 51 40.62 27.06 -31.81
CA SER A 51 39.45 27.00 -32.74
C SER A 51 38.70 25.69 -33.10
N HIS A 52 37.35 25.69 -32.96
CA HIS A 52 36.39 25.82 -34.08
C HIS A 52 34.93 25.89 -33.58
N ARG A 53 34.09 26.61 -34.35
CA ARG A 53 32.74 27.11 -34.04
C ARG A 53 31.70 26.50 -34.99
N LEU A 54 30.44 26.45 -34.51
CA LEU A 54 29.13 26.40 -35.18
C LEU A 54 28.44 25.05 -35.52
N ALA A 55 27.36 24.81 -34.76
CA ALA A 55 25.94 24.70 -35.19
C ALA A 55 25.46 23.53 -36.09
N GLY A 56 24.40 22.84 -35.63
CA GLY A 56 23.48 22.11 -36.51
C GLY A 56 22.70 20.95 -35.86
N LEU A 57 21.40 21.19 -35.68
CA LEU A 57 20.26 20.31 -35.33
C LEU A 57 20.34 18.77 -35.58
N LEU A 58 19.72 18.06 -34.63
CA LEU A 58 18.73 16.95 -34.75
C LEU A 58 18.76 16.08 -36.04
N VAL A 59 19.12 14.80 -35.90
CA VAL A 59 18.49 13.68 -36.62
C VAL A 59 18.49 12.44 -35.71
N ALA A 60 17.30 11.86 -35.51
CA ALA A 60 17.06 10.60 -34.83
C ALA A 60 17.70 9.42 -35.59
N MET A 61 18.40 8.53 -34.89
CA MET A 61 18.71 7.19 -35.40
C MET A 61 17.77 6.17 -34.79
N ILE A 62 16.80 5.74 -35.59
CA ILE A 62 16.16 4.43 -35.47
C ILE A 62 17.18 3.42 -36.02
N THR A 63 17.78 2.61 -35.15
CA THR A 63 18.47 1.39 -35.58
C THR A 63 17.55 0.19 -35.39
N LEU A 64 17.06 -0.28 -36.53
CA LEU A 64 16.42 -1.58 -36.69
C LEU A 64 17.48 -2.66 -36.51
N ASN A 65 17.38 -3.48 -35.47
CA ASN A 65 18.10 -4.76 -35.38
C ASN A 65 17.14 -5.84 -34.87
N CYS A 66 16.73 -6.71 -35.80
CA CYS A 66 16.18 -8.02 -35.48
C CYS A 66 17.34 -9.01 -35.38
N LEU A 67 17.52 -9.64 -34.21
CA LEU A 67 17.60 -11.10 -33.99
C LEU A 67 18.35 -11.41 -32.67
N CYS A 68 17.66 -12.18 -31.82
CA CYS A 68 18.15 -12.88 -30.62
C CYS A 68 18.80 -12.04 -29.50
N GLY A 69 17.97 -11.60 -28.55
CA GLY A 69 18.39 -11.15 -27.22
C GLY A 69 17.21 -10.46 -26.55
N GLY A 70 16.84 -10.88 -25.34
CA GLY A 70 15.71 -10.32 -24.60
C GLY A 70 15.76 -8.79 -24.52
N LEU A 71 14.59 -8.15 -24.45
CA LEU A 71 14.43 -6.70 -24.37
C LEU A 71 15.46 -6.08 -23.38
N PRO A 72 16.27 -5.10 -23.82
CA PRO A 72 17.21 -4.43 -22.92
C PRO A 72 16.42 -3.71 -21.82
N ILE A 73 16.92 -3.75 -20.58
CA ILE A 73 16.44 -2.86 -19.53
C ILE A 73 16.83 -1.45 -19.99
N THR A 74 15.85 -0.59 -20.29
CA THR A 74 16.13 0.84 -20.45
C THR A 74 16.56 1.38 -19.10
N GLU A 75 17.60 2.22 -19.02
CA GLU A 75 18.03 2.77 -17.73
C GLU A 75 16.95 3.68 -17.12
N GLU A 76 16.15 4.32 -17.97
CA GLU A 76 15.09 5.25 -17.59
C GLU A 76 13.72 4.57 -17.43
N PRO A 77 12.92 4.99 -16.44
CA PRO A 77 11.53 4.55 -16.28
C PRO A 77 10.60 5.14 -17.36
N LEU A 78 9.52 4.43 -17.69
CA LEU A 78 8.53 4.88 -18.67
C LEU A 78 7.60 5.96 -18.08
N LEU A 79 7.82 7.21 -18.47
CA LEU A 79 6.89 8.31 -18.23
C LEU A 79 5.83 8.35 -19.34
N LEU A 80 4.55 8.24 -18.97
CA LEU A 80 3.42 8.28 -19.92
C LEU A 80 2.89 9.71 -20.13
N THR A 81 3.09 10.61 -19.17
CA THR A 81 2.64 12.01 -19.25
C THR A 81 3.11 12.73 -20.52
N PRO A 82 4.38 12.61 -20.97
CA PRO A 82 4.80 13.22 -22.24
C PRO A 82 3.99 12.76 -23.47
N TYR A 83 3.58 11.49 -23.51
CA TYR A 83 2.74 10.98 -24.60
C TYR A 83 1.32 11.55 -24.53
N ILE A 84 0.76 11.65 -23.32
CA ILE A 84 -0.57 12.23 -23.08
C ILE A 84 -0.60 13.70 -23.49
N GLU A 85 0.43 14.47 -23.13
CA GLU A 85 0.56 15.89 -23.48
C GLU A 85 0.75 16.12 -24.98
N ALA A 86 1.45 15.20 -25.66
CA ALA A 86 1.58 15.20 -27.11
C ALA A 86 0.30 14.73 -27.84
N GLY A 87 -0.74 14.29 -27.12
CA GLY A 87 -1.97 13.74 -27.69
C GLY A 87 -1.80 12.36 -28.33
N ASN A 88 -0.66 11.67 -28.12
CA ASN A 88 -0.36 10.38 -28.72
C ASN A 88 -0.79 9.22 -27.80
N LEU A 89 -2.09 9.16 -27.50
CA LEU A 89 -2.68 8.16 -26.62
C LEU A 89 -2.47 6.71 -27.10
N PRO A 90 -2.59 6.38 -28.42
CA PRO A 90 -2.33 5.02 -28.89
C PRO A 90 -0.90 4.55 -28.61
N ALA A 91 0.09 5.44 -28.75
CA ALA A 91 1.47 5.12 -28.41
C ALA A 91 1.66 4.96 -26.89
N ALA A 92 1.02 5.81 -26.08
CA ALA A 92 1.06 5.68 -24.62
C ALA A 92 0.50 4.33 -24.14
N VAL A 93 -0.68 3.94 -24.64
CA VAL A 93 -1.32 2.65 -24.32
C VAL A 93 -0.45 1.48 -24.80
N LYS A 94 0.17 1.59 -25.97
CA LYS A 94 1.09 0.56 -26.47
C LYS A 94 2.33 0.45 -25.58
N ALA A 95 2.92 1.58 -25.18
CA ALA A 95 4.15 1.63 -24.41
C ALA A 95 3.96 1.06 -23.00
N CYS A 96 2.82 1.30 -22.38
CA CYS A 96 2.59 0.85 -21.01
C CYS A 96 2.30 -0.65 -20.87
N LYS A 97 1.99 -1.36 -21.97
CA LYS A 97 1.69 -2.80 -21.93
C LYS A 97 2.83 -3.55 -21.24
N VAL A 98 2.48 -4.36 -20.25
CA VAL A 98 3.44 -5.20 -19.54
C VAL A 98 3.79 -6.39 -20.44
N VAL A 99 5.08 -6.51 -20.77
CA VAL A 99 5.61 -7.61 -21.59
C VAL A 99 6.39 -8.54 -20.67
N ASP A 100 5.77 -9.65 -20.31
CA ASP A 100 6.43 -10.68 -19.52
C ASP A 100 7.41 -11.47 -20.42
N PRO A 101 8.72 -11.48 -20.13
CA PRO A 101 9.70 -12.27 -20.89
C PRO A 101 9.36 -13.76 -20.98
N CYS A 102 8.58 -14.27 -20.03
CA CYS A 102 8.11 -15.66 -20.02
C CYS A 102 6.96 -15.93 -21.01
N ASN A 103 6.34 -14.92 -21.62
CA ASN A 103 5.34 -15.13 -22.67
C ASN A 103 5.97 -15.53 -24.02
N ASP A 104 7.23 -15.14 -24.27
CA ASP A 104 7.90 -15.29 -25.57
C ASP A 104 9.00 -16.37 -25.61
N SER A 105 9.28 -17.08 -24.50
CA SER A 105 10.50 -17.89 -24.33
C SER A 105 10.28 -19.39 -24.12
N ASN A 106 11.05 -20.17 -24.90
CA ASN A 106 11.52 -21.56 -24.73
C ASN A 106 11.65 -22.00 -23.24
N PRO A 107 11.46 -23.29 -22.87
CA PRO A 107 11.28 -23.79 -21.48
C PRO A 107 12.54 -23.76 -20.58
N LYS A 108 13.48 -22.83 -20.81
CA LYS A 108 14.75 -22.72 -20.07
C LYS A 108 14.72 -21.77 -18.87
N GLU A 109 13.69 -20.95 -18.70
CA GLU A 109 13.47 -20.19 -17.47
C GLU A 109 12.39 -20.89 -16.62
N ASP A 110 12.67 -21.16 -15.34
CA ASP A 110 11.67 -21.61 -14.36
C ASP A 110 10.73 -20.44 -14.04
N CYS A 111 9.83 -20.16 -14.97
CA CYS A 111 8.95 -19.00 -14.95
C CYS A 111 7.86 -19.06 -13.89
N GLY A 112 7.53 -20.24 -13.34
CA GLY A 112 6.46 -20.40 -12.34
C GLY A 112 5.05 -20.11 -12.88
N ALA A 113 4.72 -18.84 -13.11
CA ALA A 113 3.49 -18.36 -13.75
C ALA A 113 3.77 -17.15 -14.65
N THR A 114 2.87 -16.83 -15.57
CA THR A 114 2.93 -15.62 -16.40
C THR A 114 2.19 -14.45 -15.74
N ILE A 115 2.60 -13.23 -16.07
CA ILE A 115 1.89 -12.02 -15.67
C ILE A 115 0.65 -11.84 -16.57
N PRO A 116 -0.56 -11.66 -16.00
CA PRO A 116 -1.77 -11.38 -16.78
C PRO A 116 -1.65 -10.10 -17.63
N GLU A 117 -2.47 -9.99 -18.68
CA GLU A 117 -2.54 -8.77 -19.49
C GLU A 117 -2.75 -7.55 -18.58
N SER A 118 -1.83 -6.60 -18.68
CA SER A 118 -1.78 -5.44 -17.81
C SER A 118 -0.98 -4.31 -18.44
N CYS A 119 -1.08 -3.13 -17.83
CA CYS A 119 -0.35 -1.93 -18.19
C CYS A 119 0.29 -1.33 -16.94
N ALA A 120 1.54 -0.90 -17.05
CA ALA A 120 2.30 -0.28 -15.98
C ALA A 120 3.16 0.87 -16.49
N GLY A 121 3.50 1.79 -15.61
CA GLY A 121 4.32 2.95 -15.93
C GLY A 121 4.11 4.07 -14.93
N PHE A 122 4.54 5.27 -15.30
CA PHE A 122 4.51 6.44 -14.42
C PHE A 122 3.68 7.57 -15.02
N LEU A 123 2.93 8.26 -14.15
CA LEU A 123 2.29 9.53 -14.45
C LEU A 123 2.93 10.62 -13.60
N THR A 124 3.38 11.69 -14.25
CA THR A 124 3.91 12.90 -13.62
C THR A 124 2.74 13.73 -13.10
N VAL A 125 2.52 13.67 -11.80
CA VAL A 125 1.39 14.34 -11.10
C VAL A 125 1.74 15.74 -10.62
N ASN A 126 3.03 16.05 -10.50
CA ASN A 126 3.51 17.39 -10.20
C ASN A 126 4.85 17.63 -10.89
N LYS A 127 4.84 18.39 -12.00
CA LYS A 127 6.06 18.70 -12.76
C LYS A 127 7.06 19.55 -11.98
N ALA A 128 6.58 20.48 -11.15
CA ALA A 128 7.43 21.40 -10.41
C ALA A 128 8.26 20.68 -9.35
N LEU A 129 7.68 19.68 -8.70
CA LEU A 129 8.35 18.84 -7.71
C LEU A 129 9.02 17.59 -8.33
N GLY A 130 8.74 17.31 -9.61
CA GLY A 130 9.12 16.07 -10.26
C GLY A 130 8.42 14.85 -9.67
N ASN A 131 7.21 14.98 -9.15
CA ASN A 131 6.45 13.85 -8.58
C ASN A 131 5.91 12.95 -9.69
N ASN A 132 6.31 11.68 -9.65
CA ASN A 132 5.90 10.64 -10.58
C ASN A 132 5.33 9.45 -9.79
N LEU A 133 4.06 9.12 -10.01
CA LEU A 133 3.42 7.97 -9.38
C LEU A 133 3.45 6.77 -10.30
N PHE A 134 3.94 5.64 -9.79
CA PHE A 134 3.88 4.34 -10.43
C PHE A 134 2.48 3.72 -10.27
N PHE A 135 2.03 3.05 -11.32
CA PHE A 135 0.82 2.25 -11.26
C PHE A 135 0.96 0.92 -11.99
N TRP A 136 0.08 -0.01 -11.63
CA TRP A 136 -0.11 -1.26 -12.35
C TRP A 136 -1.61 -1.56 -12.49
N TYR A 137 -2.09 -1.52 -13.73
CA TYR A 137 -3.49 -1.71 -14.13
C TYR A 137 -3.70 -3.08 -14.78
N PHE A 138 -4.70 -3.81 -14.31
CA PHE A 138 -5.13 -5.12 -14.82
C PHE A 138 -6.58 -5.04 -15.32
N PRO A 139 -6.81 -4.93 -16.63
CA PRO A 139 -8.16 -5.03 -17.19
C PRO A 139 -8.73 -6.44 -16.96
N SER A 140 -10.03 -6.51 -16.67
CA SER A 140 -10.73 -7.81 -16.67
C SER A 140 -10.83 -8.36 -18.09
N GLN A 141 -10.48 -9.63 -18.24
CA GLN A 141 -10.69 -10.40 -19.48
C GLN A 141 -11.99 -11.22 -19.43
N ALA A 142 -12.68 -11.24 -18.29
CA ALA A 142 -13.86 -12.06 -18.09
C ALA A 142 -15.16 -11.32 -18.42
N GLN A 143 -15.16 -9.98 -18.38
CA GLN A 143 -16.34 -9.14 -18.65
C GLN A 143 -15.91 -7.81 -19.27
N GLU A 144 -16.54 -7.42 -20.38
CA GLU A 144 -16.27 -6.17 -21.09
C GLU A 144 -16.51 -4.93 -20.22
N PHE A 145 -17.57 -4.96 -19.39
CA PHE A 145 -17.98 -3.85 -18.53
C PHE A 145 -17.67 -4.08 -17.04
N ALA A 146 -16.59 -4.81 -16.73
CA ALA A 146 -16.16 -5.05 -15.35
C ALA A 146 -15.84 -3.73 -14.62
N PRO A 147 -16.46 -3.44 -13.45
CA PRO A 147 -16.15 -2.25 -12.67
C PRO A 147 -14.66 -2.12 -12.34
N LEU A 148 -14.16 -0.89 -12.32
CA LEU A 148 -12.78 -0.59 -11.98
C LEU A 148 -12.64 -0.39 -10.47
N LEU A 149 -11.80 -1.20 -9.84
CA LEU A 149 -11.41 -1.06 -8.45
C LEU A 149 -10.00 -0.43 -8.37
N LEU A 150 -9.92 0.80 -7.87
CA LEU A 150 -8.65 1.44 -7.51
C LEU A 150 -8.29 1.05 -6.08
N TRP A 151 -7.10 0.49 -5.89
CA TRP A 151 -6.58 0.05 -4.59
C TRP A 151 -5.36 0.88 -4.13
N LEU A 152 -5.45 1.39 -2.91
CA LEU A 152 -4.36 2.06 -2.20
C LEU A 152 -3.99 1.29 -0.92
N ASN A 153 -2.73 0.92 -0.76
CA ASN A 153 -2.20 0.57 0.56
C ASN A 153 -1.93 1.84 1.38
N GLY A 154 -1.91 1.67 2.71
CA GLY A 154 -1.70 2.74 3.66
C GLY A 154 -0.24 2.90 4.10
N GLY A 155 0.00 2.69 5.39
CA GLY A 155 1.26 3.03 6.07
C GLY A 155 1.07 4.28 6.93
N PRO A 156 1.38 5.49 6.43
CA PRO A 156 1.70 5.84 5.04
C PRO A 156 3.08 5.37 4.59
N GLY A 157 3.25 5.15 3.28
CA GLY A 157 4.52 4.71 2.68
C GLY A 157 4.65 3.21 2.46
N ILE A 158 3.54 2.46 2.47
CA ILE A 158 3.51 1.03 2.10
C ILE A 158 3.03 0.92 0.66
N SER A 159 3.80 0.21 -0.18
CA SER A 159 3.48 0.02 -1.60
C SER A 159 2.16 -0.70 -1.83
N SER A 160 1.41 -0.25 -2.85
CA SER A 160 0.18 -0.92 -3.30
C SER A 160 0.45 -2.24 -4.01
N MET A 161 1.72 -2.55 -4.30
CA MET A 161 2.14 -3.89 -4.74
C MET A 161 1.97 -4.92 -3.62
N LYS A 162 1.87 -4.51 -2.33
CA LYS A 162 1.37 -5.39 -1.26
C LYS A 162 -0.06 -5.83 -1.57
N GLY A 163 -0.94 -4.91 -1.95
CA GLY A 163 -2.31 -5.21 -2.36
C GLY A 163 -2.36 -6.23 -3.51
N LEU A 164 -1.46 -6.04 -4.48
CA LEU A 164 -1.35 -6.87 -5.68
C LEU A 164 -0.84 -8.29 -5.38
N LEU A 165 0.28 -8.41 -4.66
CA LEU A 165 0.97 -9.68 -4.43
C LEU A 165 0.55 -10.38 -3.14
N TRP A 166 0.00 -9.67 -2.16
CA TRP A 166 -0.31 -10.22 -0.84
C TRP A 166 -1.81 -10.31 -0.57
N ASP A 167 -2.56 -9.24 -0.90
CA ASP A 167 -3.94 -9.10 -0.47
C ASP A 167 -4.93 -9.69 -1.49
N ASN A 168 -5.21 -8.99 -2.59
CA ASN A 168 -6.34 -9.31 -3.49
C ASN A 168 -6.00 -9.43 -4.98
N GLY A 169 -4.77 -9.10 -5.38
CA GLY A 169 -4.39 -9.09 -6.78
C GLY A 169 -4.21 -10.47 -7.40
N PRO A 170 -3.85 -10.53 -8.70
CA PRO A 170 -3.85 -11.78 -9.45
C PRO A 170 -2.61 -12.65 -9.24
N LEU A 171 -1.61 -12.15 -8.50
CA LEU A 171 -0.34 -12.82 -8.27
C LEU A 171 -0.11 -13.05 -6.77
N GLN A 172 0.75 -14.01 -6.45
CA GLN A 172 1.21 -14.28 -5.09
C GLN A 172 2.65 -14.80 -5.08
N PRO A 173 3.41 -14.63 -4.00
CA PRO A 173 4.67 -15.33 -3.83
C PRO A 173 4.49 -16.84 -3.93
N ARG A 174 5.42 -17.53 -4.61
CA ARG A 174 5.37 -18.99 -4.76
C ARG A 174 5.66 -19.73 -3.46
N SER A 175 6.51 -19.14 -2.63
CA SER A 175 6.77 -19.62 -1.29
C SER A 175 6.85 -18.44 -0.32
N PHE A 176 6.44 -18.69 0.92
CA PHE A 176 6.45 -17.73 2.01
C PHE A 176 7.64 -18.05 2.93
N GLY A 177 8.31 -17.03 3.47
CA GLY A 177 9.39 -17.22 4.45
C GLY A 177 10.78 -16.88 3.92
N HIS A 178 10.99 -15.60 3.57
CA HIS A 178 12.28 -15.07 3.07
C HIS A 178 12.83 -15.79 1.83
N ASP A 179 11.95 -16.29 0.96
CA ASP A 179 12.33 -16.75 -0.37
C ASP A 179 12.68 -15.56 -1.25
N ILE A 180 13.95 -15.18 -1.20
CA ILE A 180 14.53 -14.10 -1.99
C ILE A 180 14.75 -14.48 -3.47
N SER A 181 14.24 -15.64 -3.93
CA SER A 181 14.35 -16.02 -5.34
C SER A 181 13.54 -15.10 -6.27
N GLY A 182 12.64 -14.28 -5.72
CA GLY A 182 11.80 -13.36 -6.49
C GLY A 182 10.75 -14.08 -7.33
N LYS A 183 10.39 -15.31 -6.96
CA LYS A 183 9.42 -16.14 -7.68
C LYS A 183 7.99 -15.87 -7.19
N PHE A 184 7.08 -15.79 -8.15
CA PHE A 184 5.65 -15.62 -7.92
C PHE A 184 4.85 -16.62 -8.77
N GLU A 185 3.58 -16.77 -8.43
CA GLU A 185 2.61 -17.60 -9.14
C GLU A 185 1.25 -16.91 -9.23
N ALA A 186 0.33 -17.47 -10.01
CA ALA A 186 -1.03 -16.96 -10.11
C ALA A 186 -1.82 -17.22 -8.81
N ARG A 187 -2.60 -16.24 -8.37
CA ARG A 187 -3.45 -16.34 -7.19
C ARG A 187 -4.86 -16.82 -7.56
N ASN A 188 -5.23 -18.00 -7.07
CA ASN A 188 -6.61 -18.44 -7.15
C ASN A 188 -7.50 -17.61 -6.21
N GLY A 189 -8.69 -17.21 -6.68
CA GLY A 189 -9.60 -16.37 -5.89
C GLY A 189 -9.24 -14.88 -5.84
N SER A 190 -8.37 -14.40 -6.72
CA SER A 190 -8.14 -12.96 -6.92
C SER A 190 -9.44 -12.19 -7.19
N TRP A 191 -9.44 -10.90 -6.86
CA TRP A 191 -10.53 -9.99 -7.23
C TRP A 191 -10.56 -9.69 -8.75
N LEU A 192 -9.50 -10.02 -9.50
CA LEU A 192 -9.48 -9.89 -10.96
C LEU A 192 -10.51 -10.83 -11.60
N GLY A 193 -11.19 -10.35 -12.64
CA GLY A 193 -12.21 -11.10 -13.39
C GLY A 193 -13.61 -10.50 -13.20
N PRO A 194 -14.21 -10.56 -11.99
CA PRO A 194 -15.40 -9.75 -11.70
C PRO A 194 -15.12 -8.25 -11.80
N PHE A 195 -13.86 -7.86 -11.62
CA PHE A 195 -13.39 -6.48 -11.62
C PHE A 195 -12.14 -6.32 -12.46
N SER A 196 -11.92 -5.08 -12.93
CA SER A 196 -10.60 -4.60 -13.32
C SER A 196 -9.91 -3.98 -12.10
N LEU A 197 -8.59 -4.11 -11.96
CA LEU A 197 -7.85 -3.67 -10.78
C LEU A 197 -6.79 -2.64 -11.13
N LEU A 198 -6.71 -1.54 -10.38
CA LEU A 198 -5.70 -0.50 -10.51
C LEU A 198 -4.99 -0.30 -9.18
N TYR A 199 -3.68 -0.56 -9.13
CA TYR A 199 -2.84 -0.31 -7.95
C TYR A 199 -1.97 0.91 -8.20
N ILE A 200 -1.88 1.82 -7.22
CA ILE A 200 -1.07 3.04 -7.30
C ILE A 200 -0.13 3.09 -6.11
N ASP A 201 1.17 3.21 -6.37
CA ASP A 201 2.14 3.49 -5.31
C ASP A 201 2.05 4.96 -4.91
N ASN A 202 1.42 5.23 -3.77
CA ASN A 202 1.16 6.58 -3.29
C ASN A 202 1.56 6.73 -1.81
N PRO A 203 2.20 7.85 -1.43
CA PRO A 203 2.67 8.98 -2.24
C PRO A 203 4.05 8.70 -2.85
N VAL A 204 4.68 9.69 -3.49
CA VAL A 204 6.07 9.56 -3.98
C VAL A 204 7.03 9.08 -2.89
N PHE A 205 8.04 8.31 -3.30
CA PHE A 205 8.93 7.49 -2.46
C PHE A 205 8.30 6.23 -1.84
N THR A 206 7.06 5.90 -2.21
CA THR A 206 6.45 4.59 -1.94
C THR A 206 6.68 3.67 -3.13
N GLY A 207 7.10 2.43 -2.89
CA GLY A 207 7.32 1.45 -3.96
C GLY A 207 8.29 1.98 -5.01
N TYR A 208 7.85 2.09 -6.28
CA TYR A 208 8.66 2.71 -7.33
C TYR A 208 8.43 4.22 -7.52
N SER A 209 7.37 4.80 -6.96
CA SER A 209 7.05 6.21 -7.14
C SER A 209 8.18 7.09 -6.64
N TYR A 210 8.51 8.16 -7.35
CA TYR A 210 9.69 8.97 -7.07
C TYR A 210 9.44 10.47 -7.28
N SER A 211 10.31 11.29 -6.69
CA SER A 211 10.26 12.75 -6.76
C SER A 211 11.66 13.34 -6.83
N SER A 212 11.79 14.51 -7.46
CA SER A 212 13.02 15.30 -7.46
C SER A 212 13.13 16.22 -6.25
N SER A 213 12.01 16.61 -5.63
CA SER A 213 11.99 17.63 -4.59
C SER A 213 11.45 17.17 -3.23
N GLY A 214 10.63 16.12 -3.18
CA GLY A 214 10.07 15.63 -1.91
C GLY A 214 8.61 15.20 -2.02
N PRO A 215 8.09 14.48 -1.01
CA PRO A 215 6.69 14.15 -0.95
C PRO A 215 5.86 15.35 -0.48
N ARG A 216 4.58 15.27 -0.83
CA ARG A 216 3.49 16.11 -0.39
C ARG A 216 2.74 15.39 0.72
N THR A 217 2.69 15.97 1.93
CA THR A 217 2.37 15.21 3.15
C THR A 217 1.06 15.61 3.84
N THR A 218 0.34 16.61 3.31
CA THR A 218 -0.99 16.97 3.81
C THR A 218 -2.11 16.44 2.92
N GLN A 219 -3.32 16.35 3.48
CA GLN A 219 -4.52 15.88 2.79
C GLN A 219 -4.75 16.55 1.44
N GLU A 220 -4.70 17.88 1.41
CA GLU A 220 -4.92 18.66 0.20
C GLU A 220 -3.90 18.28 -0.87
N GLU A 221 -2.66 18.10 -0.43
CA GLU A 221 -1.52 17.94 -1.30
C GLU A 221 -1.41 16.57 -1.95
N TYR A 222 -1.45 15.47 -1.18
CA TYR A 222 -1.50 14.14 -1.80
C TYR A 222 -2.83 13.88 -2.51
N GLY A 223 -3.89 14.57 -2.09
CA GLY A 223 -5.18 14.55 -2.78
C GLY A 223 -5.09 15.15 -4.19
N ASP A 224 -4.35 16.24 -4.37
CA ASP A 224 -4.10 16.84 -5.69
C ASP A 224 -3.30 15.88 -6.58
N ASP A 225 -2.23 15.28 -6.04
CA ASP A 225 -1.37 14.37 -6.78
C ASP A 225 -2.16 13.12 -7.25
N LEU A 226 -2.98 12.52 -6.39
CA LEU A 226 -3.87 11.41 -6.75
C LEU A 226 -4.98 11.81 -7.74
N TYR A 227 -5.50 13.03 -7.64
CA TYR A 227 -6.54 13.50 -8.55
C TYR A 227 -5.98 13.78 -9.95
N GLU A 228 -4.81 14.40 -10.05
CA GLU A 228 -4.08 14.58 -11.31
C GLU A 228 -3.73 13.23 -11.95
N PHE A 229 -3.30 12.25 -11.14
CA PHE A 229 -3.12 10.88 -11.60
C PHE A 229 -4.38 10.33 -12.28
N LEU A 230 -5.54 10.44 -11.61
CA LEU A 230 -6.80 9.94 -12.17
C LEU A 230 -7.18 10.66 -13.47
N GLN A 231 -7.01 11.98 -13.53
CA GLN A 231 -7.30 12.74 -14.75
C GLN A 231 -6.46 12.25 -15.95
N GLN A 232 -5.17 12.00 -15.73
CA GLN A 232 -4.30 11.45 -16.77
C GLN A 232 -4.63 9.99 -17.10
N PHE A 233 -4.96 9.17 -16.09
CA PHE A 233 -5.35 7.77 -16.29
C PHE A 233 -6.61 7.65 -17.18
N TYR A 234 -7.63 8.48 -16.95
CA TYR A 234 -8.83 8.48 -17.80
C TYR A 234 -8.59 9.09 -19.19
N LYS A 235 -7.61 9.98 -19.37
CA LYS A 235 -7.16 10.38 -20.71
C LYS A 235 -6.47 9.22 -21.45
N LEU A 236 -5.69 8.41 -20.73
CA LEU A 236 -5.01 7.25 -21.29
C LEU A 236 -6.00 6.12 -21.66
N PHE A 237 -7.05 5.95 -20.85
CA PHE A 237 -8.07 4.92 -21.02
C PHE A 237 -9.49 5.50 -21.10
N PRO A 238 -9.84 6.23 -22.18
CA PRO A 238 -11.11 6.94 -22.27
C PRO A 238 -12.33 6.01 -22.27
N HIS A 239 -12.18 4.75 -22.69
CA HIS A 239 -13.24 3.73 -22.61
C HIS A 239 -13.68 3.43 -21.17
N LEU A 240 -12.87 3.75 -20.17
CA LEU A 240 -13.23 3.56 -18.76
C LEU A 240 -14.22 4.62 -18.26
N LEU A 241 -14.47 5.71 -19.00
CA LEU A 241 -15.49 6.70 -18.64
C LEU A 241 -16.92 6.12 -18.65
N SER A 242 -17.14 5.00 -19.35
CA SER A 242 -18.40 4.24 -19.30
C SER A 242 -18.40 3.10 -18.27
N ILE A 243 -17.35 2.96 -17.47
CA ILE A 243 -17.17 1.89 -16.48
C ILE A 243 -17.26 2.46 -15.07
N ASP A 244 -18.05 1.84 -14.21
CA ASP A 244 -18.20 2.28 -12.82
C ASP A 244 -16.86 2.21 -12.06
N LEU A 245 -16.46 3.33 -11.45
CA LEU A 245 -15.27 3.42 -10.61
C LEU A 245 -15.61 3.26 -9.13
N TYR A 246 -14.85 2.41 -8.46
CA TYR A 246 -14.80 2.33 -7.01
C TYR A 246 -13.38 2.61 -6.52
N ILE A 247 -13.25 3.57 -5.61
CA ILE A 247 -11.96 3.97 -5.03
C ILE A 247 -11.84 3.35 -3.64
N GLY A 248 -10.77 2.62 -3.38
CA GLY A 248 -10.61 1.99 -2.08
C GLY A 248 -9.19 1.65 -1.69
N GLY A 249 -9.07 1.04 -0.53
CA GLY A 249 -7.77 0.73 0.06
C GLY A 249 -7.86 0.27 1.49
N VAL A 250 -6.69 0.10 2.12
CA VAL A 250 -6.56 -0.42 3.49
C VAL A 250 -5.77 0.55 4.39
N SER A 251 -6.07 0.55 5.70
CA SER A 251 -5.28 1.24 6.71
C SER A 251 -5.33 2.77 6.56
N TYR A 252 -4.17 3.43 6.42
CA TYR A 252 -4.05 4.86 6.13
C TYR A 252 -4.75 5.30 4.83
N ALA A 253 -5.12 4.38 3.94
CA ALA A 253 -6.02 4.68 2.83
C ALA A 253 -7.40 5.19 3.30
N GLY A 254 -7.76 4.97 4.57
CA GLY A 254 -8.86 5.65 5.25
C GLY A 254 -8.80 7.18 5.16
N LYS A 255 -7.64 7.77 4.88
CA LYS A 255 -7.48 9.19 4.56
C LYS A 255 -7.40 9.45 3.06
N TYR A 256 -6.55 8.72 2.34
CA TYR A 256 -6.37 8.90 0.89
C TYR A 256 -7.67 8.79 0.10
N VAL A 257 -8.48 7.78 0.41
CA VAL A 257 -9.69 7.46 -0.35
C VAL A 257 -10.78 8.52 -0.16
N PRO A 258 -11.19 8.93 1.07
CA PRO A 258 -12.15 10.02 1.22
C PRO A 258 -11.65 11.34 0.63
N VAL A 259 -10.36 11.65 0.75
CA VAL A 259 -9.77 12.86 0.15
C VAL A 259 -9.91 12.84 -1.38
N LEU A 260 -9.49 11.76 -2.03
CA LEU A 260 -9.56 11.63 -3.48
C LEU A 260 -11.02 11.61 -3.98
N ALA A 261 -11.86 10.80 -3.35
CA ALA A 261 -13.27 10.69 -3.71
C ALA A 261 -14.01 12.02 -3.53
N HIS A 262 -13.71 12.79 -2.48
CA HIS A 262 -14.28 14.11 -2.26
C HIS A 262 -13.82 15.13 -3.32
N LYS A 263 -12.55 15.08 -3.76
CA LYS A 263 -12.06 15.90 -4.89
C LYS A 263 -12.78 15.55 -6.20
N VAL A 264 -12.99 14.26 -6.49
CA VAL A 264 -13.78 13.83 -7.65
C VAL A 264 -15.23 14.30 -7.53
N HIS A 265 -15.87 14.09 -6.37
CA HIS A 265 -17.24 14.52 -6.10
C HIS A 265 -17.44 16.03 -6.32
N THR A 266 -16.60 16.86 -5.70
CA THR A 266 -16.69 18.32 -5.82
C THR A 266 -16.41 18.81 -7.25
N SER A 267 -15.57 18.11 -7.99
CA SER A 267 -15.32 18.40 -9.41
C SER A 267 -16.51 18.00 -10.29
N LEU A 268 -17.19 16.89 -10.00
CA LEU A 268 -18.44 16.49 -10.67
C LEU A 268 -19.54 17.53 -10.44
N GLN A 269 -19.72 18.02 -9.21
CA GLN A 269 -20.70 19.07 -8.90
C GLN A 269 -20.44 20.38 -9.66
N LYS A 270 -19.18 20.64 -10.04
CA LYS A 270 -18.76 21.80 -10.83
C LYS A 270 -18.71 21.53 -12.34
N ASN A 271 -19.10 20.33 -12.80
CA ASN A 271 -18.96 19.87 -14.19
C ASN A 271 -17.51 20.01 -14.72
N GLN A 272 -16.52 19.71 -13.88
CA GLN A 272 -15.09 19.81 -14.21
C GLN A 272 -14.43 18.47 -14.53
N THR A 273 -15.16 17.36 -14.36
CA THR A 273 -14.67 16.01 -14.62
C THR A 273 -15.83 15.09 -14.95
N ASP A 274 -15.55 14.05 -15.74
CA ASP A 274 -16.50 12.98 -16.10
C ASP A 274 -16.13 11.65 -15.44
N ILE A 275 -15.22 11.65 -14.45
CA ILE A 275 -14.79 10.43 -13.76
C ILE A 275 -16.01 9.74 -13.12
N PRO A 276 -16.33 8.48 -13.51
CA PRO A 276 -17.59 7.81 -13.17
C PRO A 276 -17.57 7.18 -11.77
N LEU A 277 -17.32 7.98 -10.72
CA LEU A 277 -17.29 7.51 -9.34
C LEU A 277 -18.67 6.96 -8.90
N ARG A 278 -18.71 5.70 -8.48
CA ARG A 278 -19.92 5.03 -7.94
C ARG A 278 -19.83 4.63 -6.49
N GLY A 279 -18.64 4.53 -5.93
CA GLY A 279 -18.51 4.18 -4.54
C GLY A 279 -17.09 4.19 -4.03
N ILE A 280 -16.97 3.98 -2.72
CA ILE A 280 -15.70 3.79 -2.05
C ILE A 280 -15.73 2.53 -1.19
N TYR A 281 -14.56 1.92 -0.97
CA TYR A 281 -14.42 0.79 -0.08
C TYR A 281 -13.15 0.89 0.77
N LEU A 282 -13.24 0.54 2.05
CA LEU A 282 -12.22 0.85 3.04
C LEU A 282 -12.01 -0.35 3.98
N GLY A 283 -10.81 -0.95 3.93
CA GLY A 283 -10.40 -2.04 4.80
C GLY A 283 -9.64 -1.54 6.02
N GLY A 284 -10.08 -1.87 7.24
CA GLY A 284 -9.46 -1.40 8.50
C GLY A 284 -9.03 0.08 8.45
N PRO A 285 -9.93 1.03 8.12
CA PRO A 285 -9.51 2.38 7.74
C PRO A 285 -9.19 3.26 8.95
N LEU A 286 -8.02 3.91 8.96
CA LEU A 286 -7.71 5.00 9.87
C LEU A 286 -8.18 6.33 9.27
N PHE A 287 -9.26 6.92 9.81
CA PHE A 287 -9.83 8.15 9.26
C PHE A 287 -10.27 9.19 10.30
N ALA A 288 -10.43 8.81 11.57
CA ALA A 288 -10.85 9.70 12.66
C ALA A 288 -9.99 9.43 13.93
N PRO A 289 -8.69 9.76 13.89
CA PRO A 289 -7.71 9.35 14.90
C PRO A 289 -8.07 9.78 16.32
N GLU A 290 -8.70 10.96 16.49
CA GLU A 290 -9.10 11.48 17.79
C GLU A 290 -10.14 10.60 18.51
N GLU A 291 -11.06 9.97 17.77
CA GLU A 291 -12.00 8.99 18.35
C GLU A 291 -11.46 7.57 18.34
N MET A 292 -10.57 7.24 17.40
CA MET A 292 -10.09 5.88 17.21
C MET A 292 -9.06 5.45 18.26
N PHE A 293 -8.05 6.27 18.56
CA PHE A 293 -6.93 5.80 19.39
C PHE A 293 -7.30 5.36 20.82
N PRO A 294 -8.21 6.04 21.55
CA PRO A 294 -8.64 5.59 22.88
C PRO A 294 -9.27 4.18 22.88
N GLU A 295 -9.97 3.81 21.80
CA GLU A 295 -10.75 2.56 21.72
C GLU A 295 -9.89 1.30 21.55
N ASN A 296 -8.61 1.45 21.19
CA ASN A 296 -7.72 0.31 20.98
C ASN A 296 -7.61 -0.57 22.25
N PHE A 297 -7.55 0.07 23.41
CA PHE A 297 -7.41 -0.61 24.70
C PHE A 297 -8.67 -1.38 25.13
N GLU A 298 -9.87 -0.90 24.76
CA GLU A 298 -11.11 -1.64 25.03
C GLU A 298 -11.12 -2.95 24.24
N TYR A 299 -10.73 -2.90 22.97
CA TYR A 299 -10.62 -4.08 22.13
C TYR A 299 -9.59 -5.08 22.67
N LEU A 300 -8.38 -4.61 23.00
CA LEU A 300 -7.31 -5.44 23.57
C LEU A 300 -7.74 -6.12 24.88
N TYR A 301 -8.53 -5.45 25.71
CA TYR A 301 -9.08 -6.04 26.92
C TYR A 301 -10.09 -7.15 26.62
N ASN A 302 -11.01 -6.91 25.68
CA ASN A 302 -12.06 -7.87 25.34
C ASN A 302 -11.53 -9.15 24.67
N VAL A 303 -10.36 -9.08 24.02
CA VAL A 303 -9.66 -10.27 23.48
C VAL A 303 -8.73 -10.92 24.51
N GLY A 304 -8.65 -10.39 25.73
CA GLY A 304 -7.83 -10.93 26.82
C GLY A 304 -6.33 -10.63 26.72
N ALA A 305 -5.92 -9.71 25.86
CA ALA A 305 -4.51 -9.37 25.64
C ALA A 305 -3.92 -8.47 26.74
N ILE A 306 -4.75 -7.71 27.46
CA ILE A 306 -4.31 -6.77 28.49
C ILE A 306 -5.19 -6.83 29.75
N SER A 307 -4.67 -6.31 30.87
CA SER A 307 -5.43 -6.26 32.13
C SER A 307 -6.47 -5.14 32.14
N GLY A 308 -7.43 -5.19 33.07
CA GLY A 308 -8.36 -4.08 33.29
C GLY A 308 -7.67 -2.77 33.72
N TYR A 309 -6.50 -2.87 34.36
CA TYR A 309 -5.67 -1.71 34.69
C TYR A 309 -5.06 -1.07 33.44
N ASP A 310 -4.48 -1.88 32.56
CA ASP A 310 -3.92 -1.42 31.28
C ASP A 310 -4.98 -0.77 30.41
N ARG A 311 -6.21 -1.32 30.41
CA ARG A 311 -7.35 -0.75 29.70
C ARG A 311 -7.65 0.67 30.14
N VAL A 312 -7.92 0.86 31.43
CA VAL A 312 -8.33 2.16 31.99
C VAL A 312 -7.20 3.19 31.86
N THR A 313 -5.96 2.79 32.17
CA THR A 313 -4.83 3.71 32.12
C THR A 313 -4.45 4.09 30.69
N GLY A 314 -4.45 3.13 29.75
CA GLY A 314 -4.19 3.37 28.33
C GLY A 314 -5.23 4.28 27.69
N GLN A 315 -6.53 4.03 27.95
CA GLN A 315 -7.62 4.92 27.53
C GLN A 315 -7.43 6.34 28.06
N MET A 316 -7.21 6.49 29.37
CA MET A 316 -7.05 7.79 30.00
C MET A 316 -5.84 8.56 29.45
N GLN A 317 -4.67 7.90 29.34
CA GLN A 317 -3.45 8.54 28.83
C GLN A 317 -3.62 8.99 27.38
N THR A 318 -4.23 8.16 26.55
CA THR A 318 -4.50 8.48 25.14
C THR A 318 -5.50 9.63 25.03
N GLN A 319 -6.57 9.62 25.82
CA GLN A 319 -7.55 10.71 25.84
C GLN A 319 -6.92 12.05 26.27
N ILE A 320 -6.02 12.05 27.26
CA ILE A 320 -5.29 13.26 27.67
C ILE A 320 -4.45 13.81 26.51
N ILE A 321 -3.76 12.93 25.78
CA ILE A 321 -2.95 13.34 24.63
C ILE A 321 -3.84 13.93 23.53
N VAL A 322 -4.94 13.26 23.19
CA VAL A 322 -5.92 13.73 22.20
C VAL A 322 -6.51 15.08 22.61
N ASN A 323 -6.91 15.25 23.87
CA ASN A 323 -7.48 16.51 24.34
C ASN A 323 -6.48 17.67 24.25
N LYS A 324 -5.21 17.44 24.58
CA LYS A 324 -4.15 18.45 24.40
C LYS A 324 -3.93 18.81 22.94
N TYR A 325 -3.95 17.82 22.05
CA TYR A 325 -3.89 18.06 20.61
C TYR A 325 -5.09 18.91 20.14
N LEU A 326 -6.31 18.55 20.51
CA LEU A 326 -7.53 19.27 20.13
C LEU A 326 -7.58 20.69 20.71
N ALA A 327 -6.97 20.93 21.87
CA ALA A 327 -6.84 22.25 22.48
C ALA A 327 -5.71 23.11 21.87
N GLY A 328 -4.94 22.58 20.91
CA GLY A 328 -3.77 23.26 20.35
C GLY A 328 -2.56 23.31 21.28
N GLU A 329 -2.58 22.54 22.38
CA GLU A 329 -1.51 22.46 23.39
C GLU A 329 -0.45 21.41 23.05
N MET A 330 -0.64 20.61 21.99
CA MET A 330 0.31 19.59 21.55
C MET A 330 0.40 19.53 20.02
N ASP A 331 1.63 19.49 19.51
CA ASP A 331 1.90 19.24 18.10
C ASP A 331 1.35 17.84 17.69
N PRO A 332 0.69 17.72 16.52
CA PRO A 332 0.11 16.46 16.08
C PRO A 332 1.13 15.31 15.93
N ALA A 333 2.35 15.60 15.46
CA ALA A 333 3.38 14.56 15.36
C ALA A 333 3.85 14.10 16.74
N ASP A 334 3.95 15.02 17.70
CA ASP A 334 4.26 14.67 19.09
C ASP A 334 3.14 13.86 19.76
N ALA A 335 1.87 14.13 19.44
CA ALA A 335 0.76 13.29 19.89
C ALA A 335 0.94 11.84 19.41
N ILE A 336 1.27 11.62 18.14
CA ILE A 336 1.54 10.27 17.61
C ILE A 336 2.76 9.63 18.27
N ARG A 337 3.85 10.37 18.43
CA ARG A 337 5.06 9.85 19.12
C ARG A 337 4.78 9.39 20.55
N LYS A 338 3.76 9.96 21.20
CA LYS A 338 3.32 9.56 22.54
C LYS A 338 2.28 8.44 22.53
N ILE A 339 1.35 8.43 21.57
CA ILE A 339 0.29 7.42 21.47
C ILE A 339 0.84 6.07 21.02
N MET A 340 1.69 6.05 19.98
CA MET A 340 2.17 4.79 19.39
C MET A 340 2.84 3.86 20.42
N PRO A 341 3.75 4.33 21.30
CA PRO A 341 4.32 3.47 22.34
C PRO A 341 3.32 2.96 23.37
N LEU A 342 2.19 3.63 23.59
CA LEU A 342 1.16 3.13 24.51
C LEU A 342 0.42 1.92 23.94
N ILE A 343 0.19 1.91 22.62
CA ILE A 343 -0.51 0.84 21.89
C ILE A 343 0.44 -0.33 21.57
N PHE A 344 1.65 -0.02 21.08
CA PHE A 344 2.59 -1.01 20.55
C PHE A 344 3.58 -1.59 21.59
N LYS A 345 3.32 -1.44 22.90
CA LYS A 345 4.16 -2.00 23.97
C LYS A 345 3.81 -3.43 24.38
N PHE A 346 2.65 -3.94 23.97
CA PHE A 346 2.15 -5.22 24.43
C PHE A 346 2.73 -6.38 23.61
N LYS A 347 2.96 -7.52 24.27
CA LYS A 347 3.50 -8.72 23.63
C LYS A 347 2.36 -9.50 22.98
N ILE A 348 1.97 -9.07 21.79
CA ILE A 348 0.94 -9.72 20.97
C ILE A 348 1.63 -10.49 19.85
N PRO A 349 1.16 -11.70 19.46
CA PRO A 349 1.82 -12.50 18.42
C PRO A 349 2.01 -11.77 17.09
N SER A 350 1.02 -10.96 16.69
CA SER A 350 1.07 -10.05 15.54
C SER A 350 0.02 -8.96 15.76
N TYR A 351 0.34 -7.74 15.35
CA TYR A 351 -0.63 -6.63 15.36
C TYR A 351 -1.55 -6.66 14.13
N ASP A 352 -1.12 -7.26 13.00
CA ASP A 352 -1.99 -7.48 11.85
C ASP A 352 -3.06 -8.51 12.19
N ASN A 353 -2.65 -9.70 12.64
CA ASN A 353 -3.56 -10.78 13.01
C ASN A 353 -3.04 -11.54 14.24
N TYR A 354 -3.53 -11.19 15.43
CA TYR A 354 -3.06 -11.78 16.68
C TYR A 354 -3.38 -13.28 16.82
N VAL A 355 -4.34 -13.80 16.05
CA VAL A 355 -4.74 -15.22 16.07
C VAL A 355 -3.77 -16.06 15.26
N SER A 356 -3.43 -15.62 14.05
CA SER A 356 -2.50 -16.35 13.16
C SER A 356 -1.04 -16.11 13.53
N GLY A 357 -0.74 -14.94 14.14
CA GLY A 357 0.64 -14.51 14.43
C GLY A 357 1.45 -14.20 13.17
N LYS A 358 0.81 -14.04 12.01
CA LYS A 358 1.49 -13.81 10.73
C LYS A 358 1.49 -12.33 10.37
N ASP A 359 2.66 -11.82 10.06
CA ASP A 359 2.86 -10.48 9.51
C ASP A 359 3.17 -10.51 8.02
N PHE A 360 3.10 -9.34 7.39
CA PHE A 360 3.49 -9.13 6.00
C PHE A 360 5.00 -9.33 5.78
N ASP A 361 5.38 -10.21 4.85
CA ASP A 361 6.79 -10.44 4.45
C ASP A 361 7.21 -9.41 3.39
N SER A 362 7.66 -8.25 3.86
CA SER A 362 8.17 -7.17 3.02
C SER A 362 9.38 -7.58 2.19
N ALA A 363 10.27 -8.42 2.73
CA ALA A 363 11.49 -8.85 2.05
C ALA A 363 11.19 -9.69 0.81
N THR A 364 10.22 -10.60 0.89
CA THR A 364 9.78 -11.39 -0.26
C THR A 364 9.14 -10.50 -1.34
N LEU A 365 8.32 -9.51 -0.94
CA LEU A 365 7.78 -8.53 -1.91
C LEU A 365 8.91 -7.76 -2.60
N GLU A 366 9.87 -7.23 -1.83
CA GLU A 366 10.99 -6.48 -2.39
C GLU A 366 11.85 -7.34 -3.33
N ALA A 367 12.10 -8.60 -2.99
CA ALA A 367 12.84 -9.52 -3.85
C ALA A 367 12.13 -9.75 -5.20
N ILE A 368 10.79 -9.90 -5.20
CA ILE A 368 10.00 -10.06 -6.43
C ILE A 368 10.09 -8.78 -7.27
N MET A 369 9.81 -7.63 -6.67
CA MET A 369 9.79 -6.34 -7.39
C MET A 369 11.20 -5.94 -7.87
N MET A 370 12.25 -6.28 -7.15
CA MET A 370 13.63 -6.03 -7.60
C MET A 370 14.17 -7.06 -8.59
N SER A 371 13.41 -8.11 -8.92
CA SER A 371 13.85 -9.11 -9.90
C SER A 371 13.99 -8.51 -11.30
N LYS A 372 15.00 -8.98 -12.06
CA LYS A 372 15.21 -8.54 -13.45
C LYS A 372 13.98 -8.71 -14.33
N ARG A 373 13.22 -9.79 -14.09
CA ARG A 373 11.99 -10.10 -14.83
C ARG A 373 10.92 -9.03 -14.60
N ILE A 374 10.59 -8.74 -13.34
CA ILE A 374 9.56 -7.74 -13.00
C ILE A 374 10.00 -6.35 -13.48
N ARG A 375 11.25 -5.96 -13.22
CA ARG A 375 11.73 -4.63 -13.62
C ARG A 375 11.66 -4.39 -15.14
N ARG A 376 11.99 -5.41 -15.93
CA ARG A 376 11.84 -5.38 -17.39
C ARG A 376 10.38 -5.28 -17.82
N ALA A 377 9.51 -6.08 -17.19
CA ALA A 377 8.11 -6.15 -17.56
C ALA A 377 7.36 -4.85 -17.23
N LEU A 378 7.73 -4.15 -16.15
CA LEU A 378 7.02 -2.99 -15.62
C LEU A 378 7.58 -1.63 -16.07
N HIS A 379 8.62 -1.62 -16.90
CA HIS A 379 9.21 -0.39 -17.43
C HIS A 379 9.74 0.58 -16.36
N VAL A 380 10.30 0.05 -15.27
CA VAL A 380 10.76 0.84 -14.10
C VAL A 380 12.26 1.20 -14.16
N GLY A 381 12.94 0.81 -15.24
CA GLY A 381 14.35 1.06 -15.48
C GLY A 381 15.26 0.64 -14.32
N ASN A 382 16.13 1.55 -13.85
CA ASN A 382 17.08 1.34 -12.76
C ASN A 382 16.61 1.88 -11.39
N LEU A 383 15.33 2.24 -11.23
CA LEU A 383 14.78 2.73 -9.96
C LEU A 383 14.91 1.70 -8.82
N ASP A 384 15.23 2.13 -7.62
CA ASP A 384 15.09 1.28 -6.43
C ASP A 384 13.62 1.06 -6.08
N TYR A 385 13.35 0.05 -5.26
CA TYR A 385 12.02 -0.27 -4.77
C TYR A 385 12.05 -0.44 -3.25
N SER A 386 11.11 0.21 -2.56
CA SER A 386 10.88 0.03 -1.13
C SER A 386 9.43 -0.33 -0.86
N SER A 387 9.20 -1.53 -0.30
CA SER A 387 7.85 -1.97 0.03
C SER A 387 7.25 -1.20 1.22
N VAL A 388 8.11 -0.76 2.15
CA VAL A 388 7.76 -0.02 3.35
C VAL A 388 8.79 1.09 3.58
N ASN A 389 8.39 2.36 3.46
CA ASN A 389 9.28 3.49 3.62
C ASN A 389 9.09 4.18 4.99
N GLY A 390 9.88 3.79 5.99
CA GLY A 390 9.83 4.37 7.34
C GLY A 390 10.26 5.84 7.43
N LYS A 391 11.09 6.32 6.50
CA LYS A 391 11.47 7.75 6.42
C LYS A 391 10.28 8.59 5.97
N LEU A 392 9.55 8.10 4.96
CA LEU A 392 8.32 8.73 4.49
C LEU A 392 7.25 8.71 5.58
N PHE A 393 7.04 7.58 6.26
CA PHE A 393 6.14 7.49 7.42
C PHE A 393 6.40 8.58 8.46
N SER A 394 7.69 8.82 8.78
CA SER A 394 8.09 9.84 9.76
C SER A 394 7.74 11.27 9.34
N GLN A 395 7.64 11.55 8.04
CA GLN A 395 7.24 12.86 7.50
C GLN A 395 5.71 13.08 7.56
N PHE A 396 4.93 12.01 7.71
CA PHE A 396 3.48 12.04 7.78
C PHE A 396 2.92 12.06 9.21
N LEU A 397 3.77 12.05 10.24
CA LEU A 397 3.32 11.94 11.63
C LEU A 397 2.26 12.98 12.00
N SER A 398 2.38 14.21 11.49
CA SER A 398 1.35 15.24 11.71
C SER A 398 0.02 14.89 11.04
N ASP A 399 0.04 14.40 9.79
CA ASP A 399 -1.20 14.06 9.06
C ASP A 399 -1.90 12.82 9.63
N ILE A 400 -1.18 11.95 10.38
CA ILE A 400 -1.83 10.83 11.08
C ILE A 400 -2.89 11.34 12.07
N MET A 401 -2.69 12.47 12.76
CA MET A 401 -3.71 13.08 13.62
C MET A 401 -4.79 13.86 12.87
N SER A 402 -4.60 14.18 11.58
CA SER A 402 -5.61 14.93 10.80
C SER A 402 -6.81 14.05 10.44
N SER A 403 -8.02 14.46 10.82
CA SER A 403 -9.24 13.70 10.52
C SER A 403 -9.70 13.84 9.07
N THR A 404 -10.31 12.79 8.51
CA THR A 404 -10.99 12.80 7.19
C THR A 404 -12.47 12.43 7.29
N LYS A 405 -13.01 12.33 8.51
CA LYS A 405 -14.40 11.97 8.78
C LYS A 405 -15.40 12.91 8.12
N ASP A 406 -15.11 14.21 8.03
CA ASP A 406 -16.01 15.18 7.39
C ASP A 406 -16.15 14.89 5.89
N LYS A 407 -15.04 14.61 5.21
CA LYS A 407 -15.05 14.22 3.78
C LYS A 407 -15.81 12.92 3.55
N LEU A 408 -15.68 11.95 4.46
CA LEU A 408 -16.48 10.73 4.43
C LEU A 408 -17.97 11.04 4.66
N GLY A 409 -18.29 11.92 5.60
CA GLY A 409 -19.65 12.37 5.89
C GLY A 409 -20.31 13.04 4.68
N ASP A 410 -19.59 13.90 3.97
CA ASP A 410 -20.06 14.53 2.73
C ASP A 410 -20.36 13.49 1.64
N LEU A 411 -19.49 12.50 1.47
CA LEU A 411 -19.71 11.41 0.51
C LEU A 411 -20.92 10.53 0.87
N LEU A 412 -21.15 10.29 2.16
CA LEU A 412 -22.34 9.59 2.65
C LEU A 412 -23.61 10.41 2.41
N ASN A 413 -23.57 11.71 2.71
CA ASN A 413 -24.70 12.63 2.53
C ASN A 413 -25.06 12.87 1.06
N ALA A 414 -24.10 12.75 0.14
CA ALA A 414 -24.36 12.87 -1.30
C ALA A 414 -25.38 11.83 -1.79
N GLY A 415 -25.50 10.68 -1.14
CA GLY A 415 -26.49 9.63 -1.43
C GLY A 415 -26.29 8.89 -2.76
N SER A 416 -25.41 9.37 -3.64
CA SER A 416 -25.09 8.79 -4.94
C SER A 416 -24.03 7.68 -4.90
N TYR A 417 -23.30 7.55 -3.79
CA TYR A 417 -22.16 6.64 -3.67
C TYR A 417 -22.46 5.48 -2.73
N LYS A 418 -22.12 4.26 -3.15
CA LYS A 418 -22.06 3.11 -2.25
C LYS A 418 -20.79 3.22 -1.39
N VAL A 419 -20.88 2.97 -0.09
CA VAL A 419 -19.74 3.04 0.84
C VAL A 419 -19.61 1.71 1.58
N LEU A 420 -18.49 1.02 1.39
CA LEU A 420 -18.15 -0.19 2.14
C LEU A 420 -17.05 0.13 3.15
N ILE A 421 -17.27 -0.20 4.42
CA ILE A 421 -16.22 -0.25 5.43
C ILE A 421 -16.15 -1.68 5.95
N PHE A 422 -14.99 -2.32 5.83
CA PHE A 422 -14.79 -3.69 6.29
C PHE A 422 -13.56 -3.80 7.19
N SER A 423 -13.62 -4.66 8.20
CA SER A 423 -12.51 -4.92 9.12
C SER A 423 -12.39 -6.40 9.42
N GLY A 424 -11.17 -6.88 9.64
CA GLY A 424 -10.92 -8.17 10.25
C GLY A 424 -11.27 -8.16 11.74
N ASP A 425 -11.86 -9.24 12.25
CA ASP A 425 -12.17 -9.37 13.68
C ASP A 425 -10.94 -9.57 14.58
N SER A 426 -9.77 -9.80 13.98
CA SER A 426 -8.48 -10.03 14.64
C SER A 426 -7.46 -8.90 14.40
N ASP A 427 -7.89 -7.78 13.81
CA ASP A 427 -7.06 -6.60 13.52
C ASP A 427 -6.81 -5.78 14.80
N VAL A 428 -5.54 -5.62 15.18
CA VAL A 428 -5.14 -4.76 16.31
C VAL A 428 -4.71 -3.37 15.86
N ILE A 429 -4.23 -3.23 14.62
CA ILE A 429 -3.74 -1.95 14.07
C ILE A 429 -4.90 -0.96 13.95
N VAL A 430 -6.00 -1.40 13.34
CA VAL A 430 -7.24 -0.63 13.22
C VAL A 430 -8.43 -1.51 13.61
N SER A 431 -8.59 -1.65 14.92
CA SER A 431 -9.56 -2.61 15.45
C SER A 431 -11.01 -2.26 15.14
N VAL A 432 -11.84 -3.29 15.26
CA VAL A 432 -13.29 -3.20 15.07
C VAL A 432 -13.94 -2.12 15.95
N ALA A 433 -13.40 -1.91 17.17
CA ALA A 433 -13.87 -0.88 18.10
C ALA A 433 -13.50 0.53 17.62
N MET A 434 -12.27 0.70 17.11
CA MET A 434 -11.81 1.98 16.56
C MET A 434 -12.69 2.43 15.39
N VAL A 435 -12.96 1.52 14.44
CA VAL A 435 -13.82 1.81 13.29
C VAL A 435 -15.25 2.15 13.70
N GLU A 436 -15.79 1.49 14.73
CA GLU A 436 -17.12 1.78 15.25
C GLU A 436 -17.20 3.20 15.84
N ALA A 437 -16.23 3.60 16.67
CA ALA A 437 -16.20 4.94 17.25
C ALA A 437 -16.06 6.03 16.18
N ALA A 438 -15.20 5.81 15.18
CA ALA A 438 -15.04 6.72 14.06
C ALA A 438 -16.32 6.91 13.25
N LEU A 439 -17.07 5.82 12.99
CA LEU A 439 -18.36 5.87 12.30
C LEU A 439 -19.44 6.61 13.12
N LEU A 440 -19.47 6.39 14.43
CA LEU A 440 -20.39 7.10 15.34
C LEU A 440 -20.06 8.59 15.48
N ALA A 441 -18.82 8.99 15.23
CA ALA A 441 -18.37 10.37 15.27
C ALA A 441 -18.50 11.10 13.92
N THR A 442 -18.58 10.36 12.82
CA THR A 442 -18.70 10.92 11.46
C THR A 442 -19.97 11.77 11.33
N PRO A 443 -19.89 13.03 10.85
CA PRO A 443 -21.06 13.89 10.71
C PRO A 443 -21.81 13.60 9.41
N TRP A 444 -22.86 12.77 9.48
CA TRP A 444 -23.73 12.48 8.35
C TRP A 444 -25.18 12.25 8.79
N SER A 445 -26.12 12.41 7.87
CA SER A 445 -27.56 12.41 8.17
C SER A 445 -28.08 11.06 8.68
N GLY A 446 -27.48 9.94 8.28
CA GLY A 446 -27.85 8.59 8.72
C GLY A 446 -27.13 8.11 9.98
N ARG A 447 -26.41 8.99 10.70
CA ARG A 447 -25.64 8.61 11.89
C ARG A 447 -26.49 8.00 13.00
N ASP A 448 -27.69 8.54 13.25
CA ASP A 448 -28.58 8.03 14.29
C ASP A 448 -29.22 6.70 13.88
N ASP A 449 -29.53 6.52 12.59
CA ASP A 449 -29.97 5.24 12.05
C ASP A 449 -28.87 4.18 12.17
N TYR A 450 -27.60 4.55 11.92
CA TYR A 450 -26.47 3.65 12.09
C TYR A 450 -26.27 3.24 13.55
N ARG A 451 -26.34 4.20 14.47
CA ARG A 451 -26.28 3.96 15.92
C ARG A 451 -27.36 2.97 16.37
N ASN A 452 -28.57 3.09 15.83
CA ASN A 452 -29.70 2.25 16.18
C ASN A 452 -29.80 0.96 15.33
N SER A 453 -28.91 0.78 14.34
CA SER A 453 -28.94 -0.38 13.45
C SER A 453 -28.52 -1.66 14.18
N SER A 454 -29.17 -2.77 13.84
CA SER A 454 -28.77 -4.10 14.31
C SER A 454 -27.69 -4.69 13.42
N ARG A 455 -26.84 -5.56 14.00
CA ARG A 455 -25.84 -6.34 13.24
C ARG A 455 -26.46 -7.66 12.80
N THR A 456 -26.39 -7.94 11.51
CA THR A 456 -26.89 -9.17 10.89
C THR A 456 -25.76 -10.13 10.63
N MET A 457 -26.02 -11.44 10.78
CA MET A 457 -25.06 -12.48 10.44
C MET A 457 -24.93 -12.62 8.92
N TRP A 458 -23.70 -12.67 8.44
CA TRP A 458 -23.37 -12.95 7.05
C TRP A 458 -22.76 -14.35 6.92
N TYR A 459 -23.40 -15.20 6.13
CA TYR A 459 -23.01 -16.59 5.90
C TYR A 459 -22.57 -16.80 4.46
N GLY A 460 -21.61 -17.70 4.26
CA GLY A 460 -21.31 -18.26 2.95
C GLY A 460 -22.38 -19.24 2.48
N GLN A 461 -22.27 -19.71 1.23
CA GLN A 461 -23.17 -20.72 0.71
C GLN A 461 -23.10 -22.02 1.54
N PRO A 462 -24.25 -22.64 1.88
CA PRO A 462 -24.25 -23.89 2.61
C PRO A 462 -23.55 -25.01 1.85
N THR A 463 -22.70 -25.76 2.54
CA THR A 463 -22.21 -27.06 2.05
C THR A 463 -23.18 -28.17 2.46
N SER A 464 -23.11 -29.34 1.82
CA SER A 464 -24.03 -30.45 2.11
C SER A 464 -23.95 -30.84 3.59
N GLY A 465 -25.03 -30.62 4.34
CA GLY A 465 -25.13 -30.93 5.77
C GLY A 465 -25.16 -29.73 6.70
N GLU A 466 -24.88 -28.52 6.22
CA GLU A 466 -24.99 -27.29 7.01
C GLU A 466 -26.34 -26.59 6.80
N LYS A 467 -27.04 -26.20 7.88
CA LYS A 467 -28.31 -25.46 7.77
C LYS A 467 -28.15 -24.06 7.16
N ASN A 468 -27.12 -23.32 7.58
CA ASN A 468 -26.95 -21.90 7.25
C ASN A 468 -25.61 -21.59 6.55
N GLY A 469 -24.75 -22.60 6.29
CA GLY A 469 -23.38 -22.39 5.81
C GLY A 469 -22.41 -21.89 6.88
N THR A 470 -21.15 -21.65 6.49
CA THR A 470 -20.12 -21.09 7.38
C THR A 470 -20.38 -19.61 7.66
N LEU A 471 -20.34 -19.21 8.94
CA LEU A 471 -20.43 -17.79 9.33
C LEU A 471 -19.19 -17.03 8.86
N TYR A 472 -19.36 -16.13 7.90
CA TYR A 472 -18.29 -15.26 7.39
C TYR A 472 -18.11 -14.02 8.26
N GLY A 473 -19.19 -13.54 8.89
CA GLY A 473 -19.11 -12.53 9.94
C GLY A 473 -20.41 -11.77 10.15
N TYR A 474 -20.31 -10.47 10.38
CA TYR A 474 -21.46 -9.63 10.73
C TYR A 474 -21.45 -8.35 9.92
N TYR A 475 -22.63 -7.84 9.58
CA TYR A 475 -22.76 -6.59 8.85
C TYR A 475 -23.92 -5.72 9.34
N SER A 476 -23.87 -4.44 9.02
CA SER A 476 -25.03 -3.53 9.05
C SER A 476 -25.10 -2.75 7.74
N HIS A 477 -26.32 -2.38 7.35
CA HIS A 477 -26.58 -1.57 6.18
C HIS A 477 -27.45 -0.37 6.59
N THR A 478 -26.93 0.84 6.43
CA THR A 478 -27.62 2.08 6.77
C THR A 478 -27.51 3.05 5.61
N GLY A 479 -28.62 3.35 4.94
CA GLY A 479 -28.60 4.17 3.73
C GLY A 479 -27.77 3.53 2.62
N LYS A 480 -26.61 4.11 2.30
CA LYS A 480 -25.62 3.57 1.36
C LYS A 480 -24.34 3.05 2.02
N LEU A 481 -24.28 3.09 3.36
CA LEU A 481 -23.17 2.56 4.14
C LEU A 481 -23.40 1.09 4.45
N CYS A 482 -22.54 0.24 3.91
CA CYS A 482 -22.39 -1.16 4.32
C CYS A 482 -21.16 -1.29 5.21
N ARG A 483 -21.36 -1.75 6.44
CA ARG A 483 -20.27 -2.02 7.39
C ARG A 483 -20.18 -3.52 7.61
N VAL A 484 -19.00 -4.11 7.40
CA VAL A 484 -18.77 -5.56 7.50
C VAL A 484 -17.62 -5.88 8.46
N VAL A 485 -17.80 -6.87 9.33
CA VAL A 485 -16.70 -7.50 10.08
C VAL A 485 -16.51 -8.90 9.57
N VAL A 486 -15.31 -9.19 9.09
CA VAL A 486 -14.92 -10.47 8.50
C VAL A 486 -14.22 -11.30 9.57
N ARG A 487 -14.78 -12.49 9.84
CA ARG A 487 -14.24 -13.38 10.86
C ARG A 487 -12.99 -14.11 10.41
N GLY A 488 -12.05 -14.28 11.32
CA GLY A 488 -10.78 -14.98 11.09
C GLY A 488 -9.83 -14.21 10.18
N ALA A 489 -9.93 -12.87 10.20
CA ALA A 489 -9.09 -11.97 9.44
C ALA A 489 -8.51 -10.90 10.34
N GLY A 490 -7.28 -10.48 10.05
CA GLY A 490 -6.60 -9.34 10.63
C GLY A 490 -6.69 -8.09 9.75
N HIS A 491 -5.67 -7.24 9.88
CA HIS A 491 -5.55 -5.97 9.17
C HIS A 491 -5.42 -6.18 7.65
N SER A 492 -4.69 -7.21 7.23
CA SER A 492 -4.65 -7.67 5.84
C SER A 492 -5.88 -8.54 5.53
N THR A 493 -7.09 -7.99 5.70
CA THR A 493 -8.34 -8.78 5.70
C THR A 493 -8.56 -9.58 4.42
N ALA A 494 -8.19 -9.02 3.26
CA ALA A 494 -8.31 -9.72 1.98
C ALA A 494 -7.27 -10.83 1.80
N HIS A 495 -6.08 -10.71 2.43
CA HIS A 495 -5.10 -11.79 2.47
C HIS A 495 -5.65 -12.99 3.27
N ASP A 496 -6.12 -12.73 4.49
CA ASP A 496 -6.54 -13.78 5.42
C ASP A 496 -7.82 -14.50 4.98
N GLN A 497 -8.74 -13.78 4.35
CA GLN A 497 -10.06 -14.27 3.96
C GLN A 497 -10.40 -13.91 2.51
N LEU A 498 -9.48 -14.23 1.58
CA LEU A 498 -9.58 -13.87 0.16
C LEU A 498 -10.91 -14.23 -0.49
N ALA A 499 -11.35 -15.49 -0.37
CA ALA A 499 -12.61 -15.94 -0.99
C ALA A 499 -13.82 -15.17 -0.44
N ARG A 500 -13.86 -14.94 0.88
CA ARG A 500 -14.95 -14.20 1.55
C ARG A 500 -14.95 -12.74 1.13
N THR A 501 -13.80 -12.10 1.15
CA THR A 501 -13.68 -10.67 0.78
C THR A 501 -13.96 -10.44 -0.70
N ARG A 502 -13.61 -11.39 -1.59
CA ARG A 502 -14.03 -11.36 -3.00
C ARG A 502 -15.56 -11.43 -3.14
N GLU A 503 -16.20 -12.36 -2.43
CA GLU A 503 -17.67 -12.45 -2.42
C GLU A 503 -18.32 -11.18 -1.87
N MET A 504 -17.78 -10.63 -0.78
CA MET A 504 -18.20 -9.36 -0.19
C MET A 504 -18.15 -8.23 -1.22
N MET A 505 -17.04 -8.11 -1.96
CA MET A 505 -16.89 -7.07 -2.98
C MET A 505 -17.88 -7.23 -4.13
N VAL A 506 -18.10 -8.46 -4.61
CA VAL A 506 -19.12 -8.74 -5.64
C VAL A 506 -20.50 -8.31 -5.17
N GLN A 507 -20.90 -8.71 -3.95
CA GLN A 507 -22.20 -8.34 -3.39
C GLN A 507 -22.31 -6.83 -3.14
N PHE A 508 -21.26 -6.18 -2.64
CA PHE A 508 -21.23 -4.74 -2.45
C PHE A 508 -21.42 -3.98 -3.77
N VAL A 509 -20.64 -4.32 -4.80
CA VAL A 509 -20.74 -3.65 -6.10
C VAL A 509 -22.10 -3.88 -6.75
N GLN A 510 -22.68 -5.07 -6.63
CA GLN A 510 -24.00 -5.38 -7.18
C GLN A 510 -25.14 -4.75 -6.39
N ASN A 511 -25.18 -4.96 -5.08
CA ASN A 511 -26.35 -4.72 -4.23
C ASN A 511 -26.21 -3.49 -3.34
N GLY A 512 -24.98 -3.13 -2.97
CA GLY A 512 -24.68 -2.07 -2.02
C GLY A 512 -24.28 -2.59 -0.64
N CYS A 513 -24.62 -3.85 -0.32
CA CYS A 513 -24.12 -4.53 0.88
C CYS A 513 -24.09 -6.05 0.73
N VAL A 514 -23.43 -6.74 1.67
CA VAL A 514 -23.44 -8.20 1.75
C VAL A 514 -24.77 -8.75 2.24
N GLY A 515 -25.07 -10.00 1.93
CA GLY A 515 -26.26 -10.70 2.45
C GLY A 515 -27.59 -10.28 1.82
N GLU A 516 -27.63 -9.19 1.05
CA GLU A 516 -28.80 -8.82 0.25
C GLU A 516 -28.88 -9.73 -0.98
N LYS A 517 -29.75 -10.75 -0.93
CA LYS A 517 -30.19 -11.46 -2.14
C LYS A 517 -31.40 -10.71 -2.68
N LYS A 518 -31.32 -10.22 -3.92
CA LYS A 518 -32.48 -9.73 -4.67
C LYS A 518 -33.45 -10.87 -4.97
#